data_AF-A0A661VIA4-F1
#
_entry.id   AF-A0A661VIA4-F1
#
_cell.length_a   1.000
_cell.length_b   1.000
_cell.length_c   1.000
_cell.angle_alpha   90.00
_cell.angle_beta   90.00
_cell.angle_gamma   90.00
#
_symmetry.space_group_name_H-M   'P 1'
#
loop_
_entity.id
_entity.type
_entity.pdbx_description
1 polymer ?
#
loop_
_entity_poly.entity_id
_entity_poly.type
_entity_poly.pdbx_seq_one_letter_code
_entity_poly.pdbx_strand_id
1 'polypeptide(L)'
;MAEIALQNARRIVPDISERDIINSFAGFLMFRNWELGWHECVVQASRRVPRFINVCIGYPGVSAAPAAAREVAELLRQEGLRLEEDPNFNPYRKAPPVFSELPEEQQRKLAAEDHRYGHVICRCEMVTEGEIVEAIHRGATTLDGIKFRTRAGMGRCQGGFCTPRVVKILARELGLPEQAVTKKGQGSQLLLYKAKELLEARS
;
A
#
# COMPACT_ATOMS: atom_id res chain seq x y z
N MET A 1 24.71 -6.55 -2.79
CA MET A 1 23.89 -5.45 -3.37
C MET A 1 23.73 -4.27 -2.41
N ALA A 2 23.27 -4.48 -1.16
CA ALA A 2 23.16 -3.40 -0.17
C ALA A 2 24.49 -2.66 0.10
N GLU A 3 25.59 -3.41 0.25
CA GLU A 3 26.94 -2.82 0.43
C GLU A 3 27.35 -1.93 -0.75
N ILE A 4 27.12 -2.39 -1.99
CA ILE A 4 27.43 -1.63 -3.21
C ILE A 4 26.59 -0.34 -3.26
N ALA A 5 25.30 -0.42 -2.92
CA ALA A 5 24.43 0.74 -2.85
C ALA A 5 24.94 1.76 -1.82
N LEU A 6 25.37 1.31 -0.64
CA LEU A 6 25.93 2.17 0.40
C LEU A 6 27.28 2.76 -0.02
N GLN A 7 28.16 1.99 -0.64
CA GLN A 7 29.44 2.47 -1.19
C GLN A 7 29.21 3.57 -2.23
N ASN A 8 28.25 3.39 -3.14
CA ASN A 8 27.87 4.40 -4.12
C ASN A 8 27.28 5.65 -3.45
N ALA A 9 26.42 5.47 -2.44
CA ALA A 9 25.85 6.59 -1.68
C ALA A 9 26.94 7.41 -0.97
N ARG A 10 27.95 6.76 -0.38
CA ARG A 10 29.10 7.44 0.26
C ARG A 10 29.92 8.32 -0.68
N ARG A 11 29.89 8.06 -1.99
CA ARG A 11 30.55 8.93 -2.98
C ARG A 11 29.87 10.29 -3.13
N ILE A 12 28.57 10.37 -2.80
CA ILE A 12 27.76 11.58 -2.87
C ILE A 12 27.63 12.22 -1.48
N VAL A 13 27.42 11.40 -0.45
CA VAL A 13 27.27 11.82 0.95
C VAL A 13 28.26 11.04 1.81
N PRO A 14 29.50 11.53 2.02
CA PRO A 14 30.56 10.78 2.71
C PRO A 14 30.22 10.34 4.13
N ASP A 15 29.39 11.11 4.83
CA ASP A 15 29.02 10.86 6.23
C ASP A 15 27.94 9.77 6.40
N ILE A 16 27.36 9.24 5.30
CA ILE A 16 26.34 8.21 5.40
C ILE A 16 26.93 6.87 5.86
N SER A 17 26.26 6.26 6.83
CA SER A 17 26.66 4.99 7.44
C SER A 17 25.55 3.96 7.39
N GLU A 18 25.89 2.72 7.71
CA GLU A 18 24.94 1.61 7.87
C GLU A 18 23.89 1.94 8.95
N ARG A 19 24.24 2.78 9.94
CA ARG A 19 23.36 3.18 11.04
C ARG A 19 22.24 4.12 10.59
N ASP A 20 22.38 4.73 9.42
CA ASP A 20 21.38 5.63 8.84
C ASP A 20 20.30 4.87 8.04
N ILE A 21 20.49 3.56 7.82
CA ILE A 21 19.54 2.71 7.12
C ILE A 21 18.38 2.37 8.06
N ILE A 22 17.23 3.03 7.85
CA ILE A 22 16.01 2.78 8.66
C ILE A 22 15.16 1.62 8.14
N ASN A 23 15.27 1.27 6.86
CA ASN A 23 14.55 0.17 6.23
C ASN A 23 15.22 -0.22 4.90
N SER A 24 14.99 -1.46 4.45
CA SER A 24 15.39 -1.92 3.12
C SER A 24 14.32 -2.85 2.52
N PHE A 25 14.23 -2.89 1.20
CA PHE A 25 13.33 -3.79 0.49
C PHE A 25 13.99 -4.29 -0.79
N ALA A 26 13.48 -5.41 -1.30
CA ALA A 26 13.84 -5.93 -2.61
C ALA A 26 12.54 -6.11 -3.40
N GLY A 27 12.60 -5.77 -4.68
CA GLY A 27 11.54 -5.99 -5.65
C GLY A 27 12.09 -6.73 -6.86
N PHE A 28 11.21 -7.40 -7.59
CA PHE A 28 11.55 -8.02 -8.86
C PHE A 28 11.12 -7.10 -9.99
N LEU A 29 12.01 -6.90 -10.96
CA LEU A 29 11.67 -6.26 -12.22
C LEU A 29 11.39 -7.34 -13.26
N MET A 30 10.35 -7.14 -14.04
CA MET A 30 10.06 -8.03 -15.16
C MET A 30 11.07 -7.77 -16.26
N PHE A 31 11.79 -8.83 -16.64
CA PHE A 31 12.71 -8.86 -17.76
C PHE A 31 12.15 -9.78 -18.83
N ARG A 32 12.06 -9.28 -20.07
CA ARG A 32 11.43 -10.00 -21.17
C ARG A 32 12.40 -10.29 -22.29
N ASN A 33 13.09 -9.27 -22.79
CA ASN A 33 14.03 -9.40 -23.90
C ASN A 33 15.42 -8.89 -23.47
N TRP A 34 16.47 -9.63 -23.82
CA TRP A 34 17.86 -9.24 -23.58
C TRP A 34 18.30 -8.02 -24.41
N GLU A 35 17.67 -7.80 -25.57
CA GLU A 35 18.02 -6.73 -26.52
C GLU A 35 17.38 -5.38 -26.14
N LEU A 36 16.10 -5.39 -25.78
CA LEU A 36 15.33 -4.19 -25.37
C LEU A 36 15.36 -3.98 -23.85
N GLY A 37 15.77 -5.00 -23.10
CA GLY A 37 15.86 -4.98 -21.65
C GLY A 37 14.53 -4.74 -20.97
N TRP A 38 14.54 -3.81 -20.02
CA TRP A 38 13.45 -3.51 -19.09
C TRP A 38 12.39 -2.56 -19.65
N HIS A 39 12.59 -2.06 -20.88
CA HIS A 39 11.74 -1.01 -21.47
C HIS A 39 10.57 -1.55 -22.30
N GLU A 40 10.56 -2.86 -22.58
CA GLU A 40 9.51 -3.48 -23.38
C GLU A 40 8.19 -3.53 -22.59
N CYS A 41 7.12 -3.00 -23.18
CA CYS A 41 5.75 -3.15 -22.71
C CYS A 41 4.97 -3.93 -23.77
N VAL A 42 4.22 -4.93 -23.33
CA VAL A 42 3.41 -5.80 -24.19
C VAL A 42 2.00 -5.82 -23.66
N VAL A 43 1.06 -5.34 -24.47
CA VAL A 43 -0.38 -5.44 -24.23
C VAL A 43 -0.94 -6.19 -25.43
N GLN A 44 -1.37 -7.45 -25.24
CA GLN A 44 -1.80 -8.29 -26.37
C GLN A 44 -2.86 -9.32 -25.97
N ALA A 45 -3.78 -9.63 -26.88
CA ALA A 45 -4.67 -10.76 -26.75
C ALA A 45 -3.90 -12.10 -26.88
N SER A 46 -4.34 -13.12 -26.15
CA SER A 46 -3.77 -14.45 -26.22
C SER A 46 -4.20 -15.16 -27.50
N ARG A 47 -3.22 -15.71 -28.22
CA ARG A 47 -3.48 -16.53 -29.42
C ARG A 47 -4.10 -17.89 -29.11
N ARG A 48 -4.06 -18.34 -27.84
CA ARG A 48 -4.50 -19.69 -27.42
C ARG A 48 -5.76 -19.67 -26.58
N VAL A 49 -6.02 -18.58 -25.86
CA VAL A 49 -7.13 -18.47 -24.91
C VAL A 49 -7.97 -17.27 -25.32
N PRO A 50 -9.14 -17.47 -25.92
CA PRO A 50 -10.02 -16.38 -26.33
C PRO A 50 -10.36 -15.47 -25.13
N ARG A 51 -10.44 -14.15 -25.36
CA ARG A 51 -10.77 -13.14 -24.33
C ARG A 51 -9.79 -13.07 -23.16
N PHE A 52 -8.56 -13.55 -23.33
CA PHE A 52 -7.50 -13.40 -22.35
C PHE A 52 -6.47 -12.38 -22.84
N ILE A 53 -6.29 -11.27 -22.12
CA ILE A 53 -5.34 -10.22 -22.49
C ILE A 53 -4.13 -10.29 -21.55
N ASN A 54 -2.94 -10.34 -22.14
CA ASN A 54 -1.67 -10.26 -21.45
C ASN A 54 -1.25 -8.80 -21.35
N VAL A 55 -0.97 -8.34 -20.14
CA VAL A 55 -0.45 -7.00 -19.86
C VAL A 55 0.88 -7.16 -19.12
N CYS A 56 1.98 -7.11 -19.88
CA CYS A 56 3.33 -7.17 -19.36
C CYS A 56 3.95 -5.78 -19.49
N ILE A 57 4.12 -5.07 -18.39
CA ILE A 57 4.64 -3.70 -18.42
C ILE A 57 6.07 -3.70 -17.86
N GLY A 58 7.00 -3.16 -18.65
CA GLY A 58 8.38 -2.93 -18.24
C GLY A 58 8.52 -1.81 -17.20
N TYR A 59 9.75 -1.57 -16.74
CA TYR A 59 10.05 -0.49 -15.79
C TYR A 59 9.93 0.89 -16.47
N PRO A 60 9.32 1.92 -15.82
CA PRO A 60 8.82 1.98 -14.45
C PRO A 60 7.32 1.63 -14.28
N GLY A 61 6.64 1.24 -15.35
CA GLY A 61 5.25 0.77 -15.40
C GLY A 61 4.14 1.74 -15.03
N VAL A 62 4.31 2.55 -13.98
CA VAL A 62 3.35 3.56 -13.53
C VAL A 62 3.13 4.64 -14.59
N SER A 63 4.17 5.06 -15.29
CA SER A 63 4.08 6.05 -16.37
C SER A 63 3.35 5.50 -17.61
N ALA A 64 3.48 4.21 -17.89
CA ALA A 64 2.86 3.56 -19.04
C ALA A 64 1.40 3.13 -18.78
N ALA A 65 0.99 3.03 -17.51
CA ALA A 65 -0.30 2.48 -17.11
C ALA A 65 -1.52 3.15 -17.79
N PRO A 66 -1.61 4.49 -17.94
CA PRO A 66 -2.77 5.11 -18.60
C PRO A 66 -2.86 4.75 -20.09
N ALA A 67 -1.72 4.68 -20.80
CA ALA A 67 -1.68 4.30 -22.21
C ALA A 67 -2.01 2.82 -22.37
N ALA A 68 -1.40 1.95 -21.56
CA ALA A 68 -1.68 0.53 -21.53
C ALA A 68 -3.17 0.25 -21.25
N ALA A 69 -3.80 1.00 -20.33
CA ALA A 69 -5.22 0.83 -20.04
C ALA A 69 -6.12 1.11 -21.26
N ARG A 70 -5.79 2.13 -22.08
CA ARG A 70 -6.52 2.41 -23.33
C ARG A 70 -6.36 1.28 -24.34
N GLU A 71 -5.14 0.76 -24.49
CA GLU A 71 -4.86 -0.37 -25.38
C GLU A 71 -5.58 -1.64 -24.94
N VAL A 72 -5.63 -1.93 -23.64
CA VAL A 72 -6.42 -3.04 -23.08
C VAL A 72 -7.90 -2.87 -23.41
N ALA A 73 -8.47 -1.68 -23.23
CA ALA A 73 -9.88 -1.44 -23.54
C ALA A 73 -10.21 -1.71 -25.02
N GLU A 74 -9.34 -1.26 -25.92
CA GLU A 74 -9.51 -1.49 -27.36
C GLU A 74 -9.37 -2.98 -27.72
N LEU A 75 -8.41 -3.70 -27.14
CA LEU A 75 -8.28 -5.14 -27.34
C LEU A 75 -9.49 -5.91 -26.80
N LEU A 76 -10.04 -5.52 -25.65
CA LEU A 76 -11.27 -6.12 -25.12
C LEU A 76 -12.43 -5.96 -26.10
N ARG A 77 -12.57 -4.77 -26.70
CA ARG A 77 -13.59 -4.49 -27.72
C ARG A 77 -13.42 -5.39 -28.94
N GLN A 78 -12.18 -5.55 -29.41
CA GLN A 78 -11.84 -6.43 -30.55
C GLN A 78 -12.09 -7.91 -30.26
N GLU A 79 -11.88 -8.35 -29.01
CA GLU A 79 -12.20 -9.70 -28.52
C GLU A 79 -13.72 -9.92 -28.30
N GLY A 80 -14.56 -8.94 -28.66
CA GLY A 80 -16.02 -9.04 -28.64
C GLY A 80 -16.69 -8.51 -27.37
N LEU A 81 -15.96 -7.84 -26.47
CA LEU A 81 -16.60 -7.16 -25.34
C LEU A 81 -17.37 -5.93 -25.84
N ARG A 82 -18.67 -5.90 -25.56
CA ARG A 82 -19.48 -4.70 -25.81
C ARG A 82 -19.10 -3.63 -24.79
N LEU A 83 -18.52 -2.54 -25.28
CA LEU A 83 -18.23 -1.34 -24.48
C LEU A 83 -19.30 -0.30 -24.74
N GLU A 84 -19.91 0.22 -23.68
CA GLU A 84 -20.90 1.28 -23.73
C GLU A 84 -20.38 2.49 -22.96
N GLU A 85 -20.55 3.67 -23.54
CA GLU A 85 -20.23 4.91 -22.84
C GLU A 85 -21.30 5.17 -21.77
N ASP A 86 -20.86 5.35 -20.53
CA ASP A 86 -21.71 5.83 -19.45
C ASP A 86 -21.57 7.35 -19.34
N PRO A 87 -22.61 8.14 -19.71
CA PRO A 87 -22.56 9.59 -19.64
C PRO A 87 -22.46 10.11 -18.20
N ASN A 88 -22.74 9.28 -17.19
CA ASN A 88 -22.64 9.63 -15.78
C ASN A 88 -21.31 9.20 -15.15
N PHE A 89 -20.37 8.64 -15.92
CA PHE A 89 -19.09 8.19 -15.39
C PHE A 89 -18.27 9.38 -14.87
N ASN A 90 -17.94 9.35 -13.59
CA ASN A 90 -17.04 10.32 -12.97
C ASN A 90 -15.61 9.74 -12.89
N PRO A 91 -14.65 10.25 -13.68
CA PRO A 91 -13.28 9.75 -13.67
C PRO A 91 -12.48 10.16 -12.42
N TYR A 92 -13.00 11.08 -11.61
CA TYR A 92 -12.31 11.61 -10.44
C TYR A 92 -12.67 10.83 -9.18
N ARG A 93 -11.69 10.10 -8.65
CA ARG A 93 -11.77 9.49 -7.31
C ARG A 93 -11.54 10.56 -6.25
N LYS A 94 -12.50 10.73 -5.33
CA LYS A 94 -12.30 11.56 -4.12
C LYS A 94 -11.19 10.93 -3.25
N ALA A 95 -10.06 11.64 -3.16
CA ALA A 95 -8.95 11.26 -2.29
C ALA A 95 -9.37 11.38 -0.80
N PRO A 96 -8.91 10.47 0.06
CA PRO A 96 -9.05 10.67 1.50
C PRO A 96 -8.19 11.88 1.93
N PRO A 97 -8.58 12.60 2.99
CA PRO A 97 -7.75 13.68 3.52
C PRO A 97 -6.42 13.11 4.05
N VAL A 98 -5.33 13.81 3.78
CA VAL A 98 -4.03 13.57 4.44
C VAL A 98 -3.91 14.60 5.55
N PHE A 99 -4.17 14.18 6.79
CA PHE A 99 -4.44 15.12 7.90
C PHE A 99 -3.30 16.11 8.10
N SER A 100 -2.05 15.65 8.02
CA SER A 100 -0.85 16.46 8.19
C SER A 100 -0.61 17.50 7.09
N GLU A 101 -1.23 17.35 5.92
CA GLU A 101 -1.09 18.27 4.79
C GLU A 101 -2.21 19.33 4.76
N LEU A 102 -3.24 19.17 5.59
CA LEU A 102 -4.33 20.14 5.68
C LEU A 102 -3.91 21.40 6.45
N PRO A 103 -4.44 22.58 6.09
CA PRO A 103 -4.34 23.78 6.92
C PRO A 103 -4.91 23.55 8.33
N GLU A 104 -4.35 24.22 9.35
CA GLU A 104 -4.78 24.04 10.75
C GLU A 104 -6.29 24.24 10.97
N GLU A 105 -6.89 25.23 10.30
CA GLU A 105 -8.33 25.48 10.38
C GLU A 105 -9.14 24.26 9.91
N GLN A 106 -8.71 23.62 8.83
CA GLN A 106 -9.34 22.42 8.29
C GLN A 106 -9.09 21.20 9.18
N GLN A 107 -7.89 21.07 9.75
CA GLN A 107 -7.60 20.02 10.73
C GLN A 107 -8.52 20.12 11.95
N ARG A 108 -8.70 21.33 12.50
CA ARG A 108 -9.60 21.59 13.64
C ARG A 108 -11.04 21.27 13.29
N LYS A 109 -11.49 21.69 12.11
CA LYS A 109 -12.84 21.39 11.62
C LYS A 109 -13.06 19.88 11.50
N LEU A 110 -12.14 19.17 10.85
CA LEU A 110 -12.24 17.73 10.63
C LEU A 110 -12.20 16.97 11.97
N ALA A 111 -11.35 17.37 12.91
CA ALA A 111 -11.29 16.79 14.25
C ALA A 111 -12.55 17.10 15.10
N ALA A 112 -13.23 18.22 14.84
CA ALA A 112 -14.50 18.56 15.49
C ALA A 112 -15.68 17.75 14.90
N GLU A 113 -15.69 17.51 13.60
CA GLU A 113 -16.68 16.68 12.92
C GLU A 113 -16.51 15.19 13.27
N ASP A 114 -15.27 14.72 13.36
CA ASP A 114 -14.94 13.36 13.76
C ASP A 114 -13.68 13.34 14.64
N HIS A 115 -13.91 13.10 15.94
CA HIS A 115 -12.88 13.05 16.98
C HIS A 115 -11.72 12.08 16.67
N ARG A 116 -11.92 11.08 15.80
CA ARG A 116 -10.86 10.15 15.39
C ARG A 116 -9.74 10.86 14.63
N TYR A 117 -10.04 11.96 13.92
CA TYR A 117 -9.01 12.81 13.30
C TYR A 117 -8.24 13.66 14.33
N GLY A 118 -8.73 13.78 15.56
CA GLY A 118 -7.96 14.37 16.68
C GLY A 118 -6.97 13.41 17.35
N HIS A 119 -7.04 12.10 17.06
CA HIS A 119 -6.23 11.08 17.72
C HIS A 119 -5.09 10.60 16.82
N VAL A 120 -3.87 11.09 17.04
CA VAL A 120 -2.68 10.69 16.27
C VAL A 120 -2.21 9.29 16.70
N ILE A 121 -2.27 8.34 15.76
CA ILE A 121 -1.85 6.95 15.95
C ILE A 121 -0.39 6.75 15.56
N CYS A 122 0.05 7.31 14.43
CA CYS A 122 1.45 7.26 13.99
C CYS A 122 2.10 8.64 14.10
N ARG A 123 2.91 8.85 15.14
CA ARG A 123 3.62 10.13 15.35
C ARG A 123 4.65 10.43 14.26
N CYS A 124 5.31 9.42 13.70
CA CYS A 124 6.37 9.65 12.71
C CYS A 124 5.82 10.25 11.41
N GLU A 125 4.65 9.80 10.98
CA GLU A 125 4.01 10.21 9.73
C GLU A 125 2.77 11.09 9.97
N MET A 126 2.52 11.47 11.23
CA MET A 126 1.37 12.27 11.67
C MET A 126 0.00 11.72 11.25
N VAL A 127 -0.14 10.38 11.22
CA VAL A 127 -1.37 9.69 10.81
C VAL A 127 -2.33 9.53 11.98
N THR A 128 -3.57 9.92 11.75
CA THR A 128 -4.69 9.89 12.70
C THR A 128 -5.44 8.55 12.69
N GLU A 129 -6.25 8.31 13.73
CA GLU A 129 -7.18 7.17 13.75
C GLU A 129 -8.21 7.28 12.62
N GLY A 130 -8.68 8.50 12.32
CA GLY A 130 -9.63 8.75 11.24
C GLY A 130 -9.12 8.28 9.89
N GLU A 131 -7.87 8.58 9.55
CA GLU A 131 -7.22 8.11 8.31
C GLU A 131 -7.10 6.58 8.24
N ILE A 132 -6.82 5.93 9.37
CA ILE A 132 -6.73 4.46 9.45
C ILE A 132 -8.11 3.84 9.23
N VAL A 133 -9.15 4.36 9.88
CA VAL A 133 -10.52 3.86 9.72
C VAL A 133 -11.02 4.07 8.29
N GLU A 134 -10.79 5.25 7.72
CA GLU A 134 -11.10 5.54 6.31
C GLU A 134 -10.38 4.57 5.35
N ALA A 135 -9.12 4.22 5.63
CA ALA A 135 -8.40 3.22 4.85
C ALA A 135 -9.03 1.82 4.95
N ILE A 136 -9.54 1.44 6.13
CA ILE A 136 -10.24 0.16 6.36
C ILE A 136 -11.57 0.13 5.61
N HIS A 137 -12.37 1.18 5.70
CA HIS A 137 -13.65 1.30 4.97
C HIS A 137 -13.45 1.26 3.45
N ARG A 138 -12.26 1.64 2.97
CA ARG A 138 -11.83 1.50 1.56
C ARG A 138 -11.14 0.16 1.24
N GLY A 139 -11.32 -0.85 2.09
CA GLY A 139 -10.91 -2.24 1.84
C GLY A 139 -9.51 -2.62 2.34
N ALA A 140 -8.88 -1.84 3.21
CA ALA A 140 -7.66 -2.30 3.88
C ALA A 140 -7.99 -3.29 5.01
N THR A 141 -7.44 -4.50 4.92
CA THR A 141 -7.70 -5.58 5.89
C THR A 141 -6.44 -6.08 6.60
N THR A 142 -5.28 -5.51 6.29
CA THR A 142 -3.97 -5.94 6.79
C THR A 142 -3.13 -4.73 7.20
N LEU A 143 -2.11 -4.94 8.02
CA LEU A 143 -1.22 -3.85 8.45
C LEU A 143 -0.48 -3.22 7.27
N ASP A 144 0.01 -4.01 6.32
CA ASP A 144 0.64 -3.49 5.10
C ASP A 144 -0.41 -2.74 4.25
N GLY A 145 -1.67 -3.19 4.25
CA GLY A 145 -2.78 -2.48 3.61
C GLY A 145 -3.03 -1.08 4.19
N ILE A 146 -2.91 -0.92 5.52
CA ILE A 146 -2.95 0.39 6.20
C ILE A 146 -1.69 1.20 5.90
N LYS A 147 -0.51 0.58 6.02
CA LYS A 147 0.79 1.19 5.74
C LYS A 147 0.84 1.80 4.34
N PHE A 148 0.43 1.08 3.31
CA PHE A 148 0.49 1.58 1.92
C PHE A 148 -0.55 2.66 1.60
N ARG A 149 -1.66 2.72 2.35
CA ARG A 149 -2.71 3.74 2.14
C ARG A 149 -2.50 5.01 2.96
N THR A 150 -1.93 4.89 4.15
CA THR A 150 -1.84 5.99 5.13
C THR A 150 -0.42 6.37 5.51
N ARG A 151 0.57 5.53 5.19
CA ARG A 151 1.96 5.59 5.68
C ARG A 151 2.16 5.24 7.15
N ALA A 152 1.11 4.90 7.91
CA ALA A 152 1.29 4.44 9.30
C ALA A 152 2.26 3.23 9.36
N GLY A 153 3.39 3.40 10.05
CA GLY A 153 4.46 2.40 10.13
C GLY A 153 5.57 2.54 9.07
N MET A 154 5.55 3.59 8.24
CA MET A 154 6.62 3.89 7.26
C MET A 154 7.71 4.85 7.78
N GLY A 155 7.43 5.60 8.83
CA GLY A 155 8.40 6.56 9.38
C GLY A 155 9.55 5.91 10.16
N ARG A 156 10.43 6.72 10.75
CA ARG A 156 11.69 6.26 11.38
C ARG A 156 11.56 5.05 12.32
N CYS A 157 10.45 4.93 13.05
CA CYS A 157 10.23 3.81 13.97
C CYS A 157 9.79 2.49 13.31
N GLN A 158 9.52 2.47 12.00
CA GLN A 158 9.07 1.30 11.23
C GLN A 158 7.90 0.53 11.87
N GLY A 159 6.96 1.25 12.49
CA GLY A 159 5.79 0.66 13.13
C GLY A 159 6.00 0.21 14.57
N GLY A 160 7.19 0.42 15.17
CA GLY A 160 7.48 -0.01 16.54
C GLY A 160 6.51 0.50 17.60
N PHE A 161 5.90 1.68 17.40
CA PHE A 161 4.95 2.27 18.36
C PHE A 161 3.49 2.18 17.93
N CYS A 162 3.20 2.42 16.65
CA CYS A 162 1.81 2.48 16.18
C CYS A 162 1.21 1.09 15.91
N THR A 163 2.01 0.05 15.66
CA THR A 163 1.50 -1.27 15.25
C THR A 163 0.46 -1.86 16.21
N PRO A 164 0.67 -1.89 17.54
CA PRO A 164 -0.35 -2.42 18.46
C PRO A 164 -1.66 -1.64 18.42
N ARG A 165 -1.60 -0.32 18.16
CA ARG A 165 -2.80 0.53 18.04
C ARG A 165 -3.53 0.25 16.72
N VAL A 166 -2.78 0.13 15.62
CA VAL A 166 -3.35 -0.21 14.30
C VAL A 166 -4.00 -1.60 14.34
N VAL A 167 -3.39 -2.59 15.00
CA VAL A 167 -3.98 -3.93 15.20
C VAL A 167 -5.33 -3.84 15.90
N LYS A 168 -5.42 -3.08 17.00
CA LYS A 168 -6.68 -2.86 17.72
C LYS A 168 -7.76 -2.20 16.86
N ILE A 169 -7.39 -1.19 16.08
CA ILE A 169 -8.32 -0.52 15.16
C ILE A 169 -8.81 -1.49 14.08
N LEU A 170 -7.89 -2.22 13.43
CA LEU A 170 -8.25 -3.26 12.44
C LEU A 170 -9.19 -4.31 13.02
N ALA A 171 -8.85 -4.86 14.19
CA ALA A 171 -9.65 -5.86 14.88
C ALA A 171 -11.08 -5.35 15.16
N ARG A 172 -11.18 -4.11 15.68
CA ARG A 172 -12.46 -3.43 15.95
C ARG A 172 -13.28 -3.23 14.69
N GLU A 173 -12.71 -2.59 13.66
CA GLU A 173 -13.43 -2.22 12.44
C GLU A 173 -13.83 -3.43 11.59
N LEU A 174 -13.07 -4.52 11.65
CA LEU A 174 -13.34 -5.74 10.89
C LEU A 174 -14.12 -6.80 11.69
N GLY A 175 -14.43 -6.54 12.96
CA GLY A 175 -15.19 -7.46 13.81
C GLY A 175 -14.49 -8.80 14.08
N LEU A 176 -13.17 -8.80 14.18
CA LEU A 176 -12.35 -10.01 14.33
C LEU A 176 -11.33 -9.87 15.47
N PRO A 177 -10.92 -10.98 16.12
CA PRO A 177 -9.99 -10.91 17.24
C PRO A 177 -8.63 -10.35 16.79
N GLU A 178 -7.91 -9.70 17.71
CA GLU A 178 -6.58 -9.11 17.40
C GLU A 178 -5.59 -10.15 16.84
N GLN A 179 -5.72 -11.41 17.26
CA GLN A 179 -4.91 -12.55 16.77
C GLN A 179 -5.17 -12.89 15.29
N ALA A 180 -6.35 -12.55 14.76
CA ALA A 180 -6.68 -12.76 13.37
C ALA A 180 -6.15 -11.64 12.46
N VAL A 181 -5.67 -10.52 13.02
CA VAL A 181 -5.07 -9.44 12.24
C VAL A 181 -3.73 -9.90 11.66
N THR A 182 -3.58 -9.71 10.35
CA THR A 182 -2.38 -10.12 9.62
C THR A 182 -1.59 -8.92 9.11
N LYS A 183 -0.27 -9.10 8.96
CA LYS A 183 0.59 -8.09 8.36
C LYS A 183 0.31 -7.94 6.86
N LYS A 184 0.25 -9.05 6.12
CA LYS A 184 0.19 -9.09 4.65
C LYS A 184 -0.61 -10.28 4.10
N GLY A 185 -1.62 -10.73 4.84
CA GLY A 185 -2.44 -11.89 4.49
C GLY A 185 -2.13 -13.14 5.32
N GLN A 186 -2.70 -14.27 4.90
CA GLN A 186 -2.63 -15.53 5.66
C GLN A 186 -1.19 -15.93 6.02
N GLY A 187 -1.00 -16.41 7.26
CA GLY A 187 0.31 -16.84 7.78
C GLY A 187 1.23 -15.70 8.23
N SER A 188 0.71 -14.47 8.33
CA SER A 188 1.47 -13.30 8.79
C SER A 188 0.84 -12.62 10.02
N GLN A 189 0.19 -13.40 10.87
CA GLN A 189 -0.33 -12.95 12.16
C GLN A 189 0.81 -12.42 13.05
N LEU A 190 0.59 -11.29 13.71
CA LEU A 190 1.56 -10.75 14.67
C LEU A 190 1.35 -11.30 16.09
N LEU A 191 0.10 -11.57 16.45
CA LEU A 191 -0.29 -12.03 17.78
C LEU A 191 -0.76 -13.48 17.65
N LEU A 192 0.04 -14.40 18.19
CA LEU A 192 -0.29 -15.84 18.14
C LEU A 192 -1.27 -16.24 19.24
N TYR A 193 -1.19 -15.60 20.40
CA TYR A 193 -1.97 -15.93 21.58
C TYR A 193 -2.41 -14.65 22.30
N LYS A 194 -3.43 -14.74 23.14
CA LYS A 194 -3.76 -13.69 24.12
C LYS A 194 -2.67 -13.62 25.19
N ALA A 195 -2.56 -12.44 25.82
CA ALA A 195 -1.67 -12.27 26.95
C ALA A 195 -2.02 -13.29 28.05
N LYS A 196 -1.00 -14.00 28.56
CA LYS A 196 -1.10 -15.04 29.61
C LYS A 196 -1.83 -16.34 29.24
N GLU A 197 -2.36 -16.49 28.03
CA GLU A 197 -3.09 -17.69 27.60
C GLU A 197 -2.28 -18.98 27.80
N LEU A 198 -0.99 -18.97 27.44
CA LEU A 198 -0.11 -20.13 27.60
C LEU A 198 0.28 -20.43 29.05
N LEU A 199 0.14 -19.46 29.96
CA LEU A 199 0.37 -19.68 31.39
C LEU A 199 -0.86 -20.36 32.02
N GLU A 200 -2.05 -19.94 31.60
CA GLU A 200 -3.33 -20.49 32.07
C GLU A 200 -3.58 -21.90 31.54
N ALA A 201 -3.10 -22.23 30.34
CA ALA A 201 -3.24 -23.57 29.77
C ALA A 201 -2.38 -24.66 30.47
N ARG A 202 -1.49 -24.26 31.39
CA ARG A 202 -0.57 -25.17 32.12
C ARG A 202 -0.97 -25.39 33.59
N SER A 203 -2.00 -24.69 34.07
CA SER A 203 -2.62 -24.85 35.39
C SER A 203 -3.89 -25.69 35.30
#